data_AF-A0AAW9DU22-F1
#
_entry.id   AF-A0AAW9DU22-F1
#
_cell.length_a   1.000
_cell.length_b   1.000
_cell.length_c   1.000
_cell.angle_alpha   90.00
_cell.angle_beta   90.00
_cell.angle_gamma   90.00
#
_symmetry.space_group_name_H-M   'P 1'
#
loop_
_entity.id
_entity.type
_entity.pdbx_description
1 polymer ?
#
loop_
_entity_poly.entity_id
_entity_poly.type
_entity_poly.pdbx_seq_one_letter_code
_entity_poly.pdbx_strand_id
1 'polypeptide(L)'
;MDHTTEIAIPAAPHDPEDVPTTREALESGQNARLIRQTRTKLNLSQPEFATRYRIPLETLRDWEQARVTPPDFAVAYMQVIVHRHSTADEVLAS
;
A
#
# COMPACT_ATOMS: atom_id res chain seq x y z
N MET A 1 -8.43 -6.83 22.67
CA MET A 1 -9.74 -6.32 22.20
C MET A 1 -9.73 -6.56 20.70
N ASP A 2 -10.85 -7.00 20.13
CA ASP A 2 -10.95 -7.22 18.68
C ASP A 2 -10.93 -5.84 17.98
N HIS A 3 -9.78 -5.45 17.45
CA HIS A 3 -9.58 -4.14 16.80
C HIS A 3 -10.19 -4.08 15.40
N THR A 4 -10.69 -5.20 14.87
CA THR A 4 -11.26 -5.34 13.53
C THR A 4 -12.51 -4.50 13.31
N THR A 5 -13.27 -4.21 14.36
CA THR A 5 -14.55 -3.48 14.28
C THR A 5 -14.47 -2.01 14.68
N GLU A 6 -13.29 -1.50 15.05
CA GLU A 6 -13.16 -0.08 15.43
C GLU A 6 -13.37 0.81 14.20
N ILE A 7 -14.37 1.69 14.25
CA ILE A 7 -14.64 2.66 13.18
C ILE A 7 -13.60 3.79 13.26
N ALA A 8 -12.81 3.95 12.20
CA ALA A 8 -11.82 5.02 12.09
C ALA A 8 -12.36 6.25 11.34
N ILE A 9 -13.23 6.04 10.35
CA ILE A 9 -13.91 7.10 9.62
C ILE A 9 -15.42 6.83 9.69
N PRO A 10 -16.20 7.71 10.34
CA PRO A 10 -17.65 7.55 10.38
C PRO A 10 -18.26 7.84 9.00
N ALA A 11 -19.40 7.21 8.70
CA ALA A 11 -20.18 7.54 7.53
C ALA A 11 -20.66 9.00 7.57
N ALA A 12 -20.75 9.64 6.41
CA ALA A 12 -21.28 10.99 6.27
C ALA A 12 -22.78 11.03 6.63
N PRO A 13 -23.22 11.95 7.49
CA PRO A 13 -24.61 11.97 7.97
C PRO A 13 -25.66 12.31 6.91
N HIS A 14 -25.25 12.75 5.72
CA HIS A 14 -26.13 13.16 4.63
C HIS A 14 -25.99 12.31 3.36
N ASP A 15 -25.18 11.25 3.40
CA ASP A 15 -25.03 10.29 2.30
C ASP A 15 -25.44 8.89 2.81
N PRO A 16 -26.68 8.44 2.51
CA PRO A 16 -27.17 7.16 3.00
C PRO A 16 -26.45 5.95 2.40
N GLU A 17 -25.70 6.13 1.32
CA GLU A 17 -24.90 5.08 0.69
C GLU A 17 -23.45 5.05 1.22
N ASP A 18 -23.04 6.06 1.99
CA ASP A 18 -21.71 6.09 2.61
C ASP A 18 -21.65 5.13 3.80
N VAL A 19 -20.60 4.32 3.85
CA VAL A 19 -20.42 3.28 4.87
C VAL A 19 -19.24 3.63 5.77
N PRO A 20 -19.33 3.40 7.09
CA PRO A 20 -18.22 3.68 7.99
C PRO A 20 -17.01 2.81 7.63
N THR A 21 -15.82 3.41 7.63
CA THR A 21 -14.57 2.70 7.38
C THR A 21 -13.95 2.25 8.69
N THR A 22 -13.70 0.95 8.82
CA THR A 22 -12.98 0.39 9.98
C THR A 22 -11.50 0.77 9.95
N ARG A 23 -10.84 0.71 11.11
CA ARG A 23 -9.40 0.94 11.25
C ARG A 23 -8.60 0.01 10.33
N GLU A 24 -8.93 -1.26 10.29
CA GLU A 24 -8.26 -2.24 9.42
C GLU A 24 -8.47 -1.97 7.93
N ALA A 25 -9.66 -1.54 7.52
CA ALA A 25 -9.93 -1.18 6.13
C ALA A 25 -9.12 0.06 5.73
N LEU A 26 -9.02 1.04 6.62
CA LEU A 26 -8.18 2.22 6.43
C LEU A 26 -6.69 1.84 6.31
N GLU A 27 -6.18 1.01 7.22
CA GLU A 27 -4.80 0.53 7.20
C GLU A 27 -4.49 -0.27 5.93
N SER A 28 -5.38 -1.16 5.52
CA SER A 28 -5.25 -1.94 4.27
C SER A 28 -5.21 -1.03 3.05
N GLY A 29 -6.06 0.01 3.01
CA GLY A 29 -6.04 1.02 1.95
C GLY A 29 -4.76 1.84 1.92
N GLN A 30 -4.22 2.23 3.08
CA GLN A 30 -2.94 2.93 3.22
C GLN A 30 -1.77 2.06 2.74
N ASN A 31 -1.74 0.79 3.13
CA ASN A 31 -0.72 -0.18 2.72
C ASN A 31 -0.76 -0.44 1.21
N ALA A 32 -1.95 -0.63 0.64
CA ALA A 32 -2.13 -0.74 -0.81
C ALA A 32 -1.59 0.49 -1.56
N ARG A 33 -1.86 1.69 -1.02
CA ARG A 33 -1.36 2.95 -1.57
C ARG A 33 0.16 3.06 -1.46
N LEU A 34 0.77 2.62 -0.37
CA LEU A 34 2.24 2.60 -0.20
C LEU A 34 2.90 1.72 -1.26
N ILE A 35 2.39 0.49 -1.45
CA ILE A 35 2.95 -0.47 -2.43
C ILE A 35 2.84 0.09 -3.85
N ARG A 36 1.65 0.57 -4.26
CA ARG A 36 1.45 1.19 -5.57
C ARG A 36 2.41 2.36 -5.80
N GLN A 37 2.52 3.27 -4.83
CA GLN A 37 3.40 4.44 -4.95
C GLN A 37 4.87 4.06 -5.04
N THR A 38 5.29 3.05 -4.27
CA THR A 38 6.67 2.54 -4.31
C THR A 38 7.00 2.06 -5.72
N ARG A 39 6.11 1.26 -6.33
CA ARG A 39 6.28 0.81 -7.71
C ARG A 39 6.30 1.95 -8.72
N THR A 40 5.33 2.86 -8.66
CA THR A 40 5.21 3.95 -9.64
C THR A 40 6.37 4.94 -9.56
N LYS A 41 6.91 5.20 -8.35
CA LYS A 41 8.10 6.05 -8.18
C LYS A 41 9.34 5.47 -8.86
N LEU A 42 9.42 4.15 -8.98
CA LEU A 42 10.50 3.47 -9.71
C LEU A 42 10.25 3.38 -11.21
N ASN A 43 9.12 3.92 -11.70
CA ASN A 43 8.67 3.82 -13.09
C ASN A 43 8.60 2.37 -13.61
N LEU A 44 8.13 1.44 -12.77
CA LEU A 44 7.98 0.03 -13.12
C LEU A 44 6.51 -0.36 -13.33
N SER A 45 6.26 -1.18 -14.34
CA SER A 45 4.99 -1.92 -14.46
C SER A 45 4.85 -2.98 -13.36
N GLN A 46 3.64 -3.50 -13.14
CA GLN A 46 3.42 -4.56 -12.15
C GLN A 46 4.30 -5.81 -12.41
N PRO A 47 4.40 -6.35 -13.65
CA PRO A 47 5.26 -7.51 -13.91
C PRO A 47 6.75 -7.23 -13.68
N GLU A 48 7.24 -6.04 -14.02
CA GLU A 48 8.64 -5.66 -13.80
C GLU A 48 8.96 -5.54 -12.32
N PHE A 49 8.08 -4.91 -11.54
CA PHE A 49 8.23 -4.79 -10.09
C PHE A 49 8.18 -6.15 -9.40
N ALA A 50 7.17 -6.96 -9.75
CA ALA A 50 7.00 -8.33 -9.27
C ALA A 50 8.27 -9.16 -9.51
N THR A 51 8.81 -9.10 -10.73
CA THR A 51 10.03 -9.82 -11.11
C THR A 51 11.25 -9.29 -10.34
N ARG A 52 11.45 -7.98 -10.31
CA ARG A 52 12.61 -7.33 -9.68
C ARG A 52 12.69 -7.63 -8.18
N TYR A 53 11.55 -7.58 -7.50
CA TYR A 53 11.47 -7.71 -6.04
C TYR A 53 10.99 -9.09 -5.58
N ARG A 54 10.84 -10.05 -6.51
CA ARG A 54 10.47 -11.44 -6.26
C ARG A 54 9.13 -11.59 -5.51
N ILE A 55 8.15 -10.81 -5.91
CA ILE A 55 6.77 -10.88 -5.42
C ILE A 55 5.94 -11.52 -6.52
N PRO A 56 5.15 -12.58 -6.28
CA PRO A 56 4.25 -13.11 -7.29
C PRO A 56 3.32 -12.02 -7.82
N LEU A 57 3.12 -11.96 -9.15
CA LEU A 57 2.35 -10.89 -9.78
C LEU A 57 0.91 -10.80 -9.25
N GLU A 58 0.27 -11.94 -9.00
CA GLU A 58 -1.08 -11.98 -8.42
C GLU A 58 -1.11 -11.44 -7.00
N THR A 59 -0.16 -11.85 -6.16
CA THR A 59 0.00 -11.31 -4.80
C THR A 59 0.21 -9.79 -4.81
N LEU A 60 1.05 -9.27 -5.71
CA LEU A 60 1.24 -7.83 -5.85
C LEU A 60 -0.08 -7.13 -6.23
N ARG A 61 -0.87 -7.71 -7.14
CA ARG A 61 -2.18 -7.16 -7.52
C ARG A 61 -3.17 -7.18 -6.36
N ASP A 62 -3.21 -8.26 -5.59
CA ASP A 62 -4.08 -8.35 -4.41
C ASP A 62 -3.75 -7.28 -3.38
N TRP A 63 -2.47 -7.05 -3.11
CA TRP A 63 -2.02 -6.00 -2.22
C TRP A 63 -2.29 -4.61 -2.78
N GLU A 64 -1.95 -4.35 -4.04
CA GLU A 64 -2.19 -3.06 -4.69
C GLU A 64 -3.69 -2.73 -4.80
N GLN A 65 -4.59 -3.72 -4.75
CA GLN A 65 -6.04 -3.52 -4.84
C GLN A 65 -6.74 -3.63 -3.48
N ALA A 66 -5.97 -3.75 -2.39
CA ALA A 66 -6.47 -3.95 -1.03
C ALA A 66 -7.43 -5.16 -0.89
N ARG A 67 -7.30 -6.18 -1.75
CA ARG A 67 -8.05 -7.43 -1.63
C ARG A 67 -7.53 -8.32 -0.51
N VAL A 68 -6.24 -8.19 -0.22
CA VAL A 68 -5.53 -8.91 0.84
C VAL A 68 -4.63 -7.92 1.56
N THR A 69 -4.69 -7.91 2.88
CA THR A 69 -3.78 -7.13 3.71
C THR A 69 -2.36 -7.68 3.55
N PRO A 70 -1.39 -6.87 3.11
CA PRO A 70 -0.01 -7.33 3.04
C PRO A 70 0.52 -7.61 4.45
N PRO A 71 1.33 -8.66 4.64
CA PRO A 71 1.95 -8.92 5.93
C PRO A 71 2.96 -7.81 6.28
N ASP A 72 3.22 -7.59 7.56
CA ASP A 72 4.09 -6.51 8.06
C ASP A 72 5.47 -6.45 7.39
N PHE A 73 6.07 -7.62 7.12
CA PHE A 73 7.37 -7.68 6.46
C PHE A 73 7.33 -7.14 5.03
N ALA A 74 6.20 -7.27 4.32
CA ALA A 74 6.05 -6.73 2.98
C ALA A 74 5.97 -5.20 3.02
N VAL A 75 5.25 -4.65 4.01
CA VAL A 75 5.18 -3.21 4.26
C VAL A 75 6.57 -2.65 4.61
N ALA A 76 7.28 -3.29 5.55
CA ALA A 76 8.65 -2.91 5.92
C ALA A 76 9.60 -2.97 4.71
N TYR A 77 9.47 -4.00 3.87
CA TYR A 77 10.27 -4.13 2.66
C TYR A 77 10.04 -2.97 1.66
N MET A 78 8.79 -2.54 1.46
CA MET A 78 8.50 -1.36 0.64
C MET A 78 9.15 -0.09 1.19
N GLN A 79 9.11 0.11 2.51
CA GLN A 79 9.74 1.28 3.14
C GLN A 79 11.26 1.31 2.89
N VAL A 80 11.93 0.15 2.95
CA VAL A 80 13.35 0.03 2.63
C VAL A 80 13.64 0.38 1.16
N ILE A 81 12.79 -0.08 0.23
CA ILE A 81 12.91 0.25 -1.20
C ILE A 81 12.78 1.76 -1.40
N VAL A 82 11.76 2.39 -0.82
CA VAL A 82 11.54 3.84 -0.92
C VAL A 82 12.73 4.62 -0.38
N HIS A 83 13.25 4.24 0.80
CA HIS A 83 14.37 4.94 1.42
C HIS A 83 15.64 4.90 0.56
N ARG A 84 16.01 3.71 0.04
CA ARG A 84 17.20 3.55 -0.81
C ARG A 84 17.11 4.30 -2.14
N HIS A 85 15.92 4.39 -2.73
CA HIS A 85 15.73 5.09 -3.99
C HIS A 85 15.57 6.60 -3.84
N SER A 86 15.04 7.08 -2.70
CA SER A 86 14.98 8.53 -2.42
C SER A 86 16.36 9.18 -2.31
N THR A 87 17.37 8.46 -1.81
CA THR A 87 18.76 8.93 -1.76
C THR A 87 19.47 8.93 -3.11
N ALA A 88 19.01 8.14 -4.08
CA ALA A 88 19.62 8.09 -5.41
C ALA A 88 19.18 9.28 -6.29
N ASP A 89 17.94 9.75 -6.13
CA ASP A 89 17.42 10.91 -6.85
C ASP A 89 18.05 12.24 -6.37
N GLU A 90 18.41 12.37 -5.09
CA GLU A 90 19.11 13.56 -4.58
C GLU A 90 20.55 13.70 -5.10
N VAL A 91 21.27 12.59 -5.29
CA VAL A 91 22.68 12.63 -5.74
C VAL A 91 22.81 12.88 -7.25
N LEU A 92 21.79 12.55 -8.05
CA LEU A 92 21.76 12.84 -9.49
C LEU A 92 21.17 14.22 -9.81
N ALA A 93 20.58 14.91 -8.84
CA ALA A 93 20.07 16.27 -8.95
C ALA A 93 21.07 17.34 -8.41
N SER A 94 22.27 16.92 -8.00
CA SER A 94 23.41 17.76 -7.57
C SER A 94 24.53 17.74 -8.61
#